data_AF-A0A0P7EBY2-F1
#
_entry.id   AF-A0A0P7EBY2-F1
#
_cell.length_a   1.000
_cell.length_b   1.000
_cell.length_c   1.000
_cell.angle_alpha   90.00
_cell.angle_beta   90.00
_cell.angle_gamma   90.00
#
_symmetry.space_group_name_H-M   'P 1'
#
loop_
_entity.id
_entity.type
_entity.pdbx_description
1 polymer ?
#
loop_
_entity_poly.entity_id
_entity_poly.type
_entity_poly.pdbx_seq_one_letter_code
_entity_poly.pdbx_strand_id
1 'polypeptide(L)'
;MMKNDVLNSHKLGYKFYFQDGDNQIACFGHIMSGKEKIYVNDELVSEKRSFGFKSHHDFSYQGNTYAVKFEMQNILTGKLECSFYKADKLVKQSTQTSLTDNPKQVALVTLGCFIGGAISGYAVVTFIEPFLGK
;
A
#
# COMPACT_ATOMS: atom_id res chain seq x y z
N MET A 1 15.17 -17.18 9.13
CA MET A 1 14.78 -17.00 7.71
C MET A 1 13.27 -17.04 7.67
N MET A 2 12.65 -15.98 7.16
CA MET A 2 11.19 -15.85 7.09
C MET A 2 10.53 -16.99 6.29
N LYS A 3 9.37 -17.47 6.76
CA LYS A 3 8.65 -18.57 6.14
C LYS A 3 8.05 -18.16 4.78
N ASN A 4 8.15 -19.05 3.80
CA ASN A 4 7.60 -18.86 2.45
C ASN A 4 6.09 -18.57 2.44
N ASP A 5 5.34 -19.08 3.41
CA ASP A 5 3.89 -18.86 3.51
C ASP A 5 3.56 -17.39 3.80
N VAL A 6 4.38 -16.74 4.64
CA VAL A 6 4.25 -15.31 4.93
C VAL A 6 4.60 -14.49 3.68
N LEU A 7 5.68 -14.87 2.98
CA LEU A 7 6.11 -14.22 1.74
C LEU A 7 5.07 -14.34 0.61
N ASN A 8 4.38 -15.49 0.51
CA ASN A 8 3.41 -15.79 -0.54
C ASN A 8 1.98 -15.34 -0.24
N SER A 9 1.62 -15.11 1.02
CA SER A 9 0.26 -14.70 1.41
C SER A 9 -0.16 -13.31 0.87
N HIS A 10 0.80 -12.52 0.39
CA HIS A 10 0.59 -11.14 -0.07
C HIS A 10 0.94 -10.94 -1.55
N LYS A 11 0.36 -11.74 -2.46
CA LYS A 11 0.67 -11.68 -3.92
C LYS A 11 0.41 -10.32 -4.60
N LEU A 12 -0.48 -9.47 -4.05
CA LEU A 12 -0.84 -8.17 -4.62
C LEU A 12 -0.63 -7.05 -3.59
N GLY A 13 0.59 -6.52 -3.50
CA GLY A 13 0.89 -5.43 -2.58
C GLY A 13 2.37 -5.11 -2.44
N TYR A 14 2.65 -4.10 -1.62
CA TYR A 14 3.99 -3.69 -1.22
C TYR A 14 4.57 -4.67 -0.21
N LYS A 15 5.87 -4.95 -0.34
CA LYS A 15 6.60 -5.86 0.54
C LYS A 15 7.95 -5.26 0.92
N PHE A 16 8.07 -4.74 2.12
CA PHE A 16 9.33 -4.19 2.62
C PHE A 16 9.94 -5.12 3.66
N TYR A 17 11.25 -5.28 3.59
CA TYR A 17 12.02 -6.10 4.52
C TYR A 17 13.12 -5.24 5.15
N PHE A 18 13.18 -5.29 6.48
CA PHE A 18 14.19 -4.62 7.28
C PHE A 18 14.84 -5.64 8.19
N GLN A 19 16.06 -5.34 8.62
CA GLN A 19 16.81 -6.19 9.53
C GLN A 19 17.43 -5.34 10.64
N ASP A 20 17.24 -5.77 11.88
CA ASP A 20 17.80 -5.16 13.09
C ASP A 20 18.46 -6.26 13.93
N GLY A 21 19.76 -6.47 13.72
CA GLY A 21 20.50 -7.60 14.28
C GLY A 21 19.92 -8.94 13.80
N ASP A 22 19.50 -9.77 14.74
CA ASP A 22 18.89 -11.08 14.48
C ASP A 22 17.40 -10.99 14.10
N ASN A 23 16.77 -9.82 14.30
CA ASN A 23 15.35 -9.62 14.04
C ASN A 23 15.10 -9.25 12.58
N GLN A 24 14.25 -10.04 11.90
CA GLN A 24 13.76 -9.78 10.54
C GLN A 24 12.38 -9.16 10.63
N ILE A 25 12.24 -7.94 10.09
CA ILE A 25 10.98 -7.21 10.07
C ILE A 25 10.44 -7.21 8.65
N ALA A 26 9.20 -7.65 8.48
CA ALA A 26 8.51 -7.59 7.21
C ALA A 26 7.23 -6.80 7.30
N CYS A 27 7.11 -5.84 6.38
CA CYS A 27 6.01 -4.90 6.31
C CYS A 27 5.27 -5.13 4.99
N PHE A 28 4.01 -5.55 5.09
CA PHE A 28 3.15 -5.83 3.95
C PHE A 28 2.04 -4.79 3.88
N GLY A 29 1.80 -4.24 2.69
CA GLY A 29 0.71 -3.31 2.42
C GLY A 29 -0.06 -3.71 1.18
N HIS A 30 -1.36 -3.96 1.30
CA HIS A 30 -2.21 -4.32 0.16
C HIS A 30 -2.84 -3.08 -0.45
N ILE A 31 -2.58 -2.83 -1.74
CA ILE A 31 -2.98 -1.59 -2.45
C ILE A 31 -4.49 -1.38 -2.47
N MET A 32 -5.27 -2.43 -2.81
CA MET A 32 -6.72 -2.30 -2.97
C MET A 32 -7.47 -2.23 -1.64
N SER A 33 -7.20 -3.16 -0.72
CA SER A 33 -7.93 -3.24 0.54
C SER A 33 -7.36 -2.36 1.66
N GLY A 34 -6.23 -1.69 1.41
CA GLY A 34 -5.51 -0.91 2.43
C GLY A 34 -5.03 -1.72 3.62
N LYS A 35 -4.89 -3.05 3.46
CA LYS A 35 -4.58 -3.94 4.60
C LYS A 35 -3.08 -3.97 4.81
N GLU A 36 -2.65 -3.62 6.01
CA GLU A 36 -1.27 -3.49 6.42
C GLU A 36 -0.95 -4.50 7.52
N LYS A 37 0.17 -5.20 7.40
CA LYS A 37 0.63 -6.19 8.38
C LYS A 37 2.12 -6.08 8.60
N ILE A 38 2.52 -6.12 9.87
CA ILE A 38 3.92 -6.08 10.28
C ILE A 38 4.24 -7.39 11.00
N TYR A 39 5.28 -8.07 10.53
CA TYR A 39 5.80 -9.29 11.12
C TYR A 39 7.22 -9.06 11.64
N VAL A 40 7.53 -9.64 12.80
CA VAL A 40 8.90 -9.74 13.32
C VAL A 40 9.21 -11.21 13.52
N ASN A 41 10.24 -11.74 12.83
CA ASN A 41 10.60 -13.16 12.90
C ASN A 41 9.41 -14.12 12.69
N ASP A 42 8.58 -13.83 11.67
CA ASP A 42 7.33 -14.55 11.35
C ASP A 42 6.16 -14.35 12.33
N GLU A 43 6.34 -13.63 13.43
CA GLU A 43 5.27 -13.29 14.38
C GLU A 43 4.54 -12.02 13.94
N LEU A 44 3.21 -12.06 13.82
CA LEU A 44 2.39 -10.89 13.50
C LEU A 44 2.33 -9.97 14.73
N VAL A 45 3.04 -8.84 14.67
CA VAL A 45 3.09 -7.85 15.77
C VAL A 45 2.08 -6.72 15.59
N SER A 46 1.64 -6.46 14.36
CA SER A 46 0.67 -5.41 14.08
C SER A 46 -0.13 -5.69 12.81
N GLU A 47 -1.43 -5.48 12.86
CA GLU A 47 -2.33 -5.52 11.71
C GLU A 47 -3.25 -4.30 11.75
N LYS A 48 -3.36 -3.61 10.62
CA LYS A 48 -4.24 -2.45 10.47
C LYS A 48 -4.84 -2.42 9.08
N ARG A 49 -5.94 -1.68 8.94
CA ARG A 49 -6.44 -1.26 7.64
C ARG A 49 -6.36 0.26 7.55
N SER A 50 -5.64 0.77 6.56
CA SER A 50 -5.49 2.19 6.27
C SER A 50 -5.89 2.50 4.84
N PHE A 51 -6.82 3.43 4.67
CA PHE A 51 -7.21 3.99 3.37
C PHE A 51 -6.58 5.36 3.12
N GLY A 52 -5.82 5.88 4.08
CA GLY A 52 -5.15 7.17 3.96
C GLY A 52 -3.83 7.07 3.20
N PHE A 53 -3.29 8.22 2.80
CA PHE A 53 -1.95 8.31 2.19
C PHE A 53 -0.82 8.09 3.19
N LYS A 54 -1.11 8.12 4.49
CA LYS A 54 -0.14 7.86 5.54
C LYS A 54 -0.72 6.88 6.54
N SER A 55 0.11 5.99 7.04
CA SER A 55 -0.23 5.09 8.13
C SER A 55 0.95 4.90 9.07
N HIS A 56 0.62 4.50 10.29
CA HIS A 56 1.55 4.36 11.40
C HIS A 56 1.25 3.08 12.16
N HIS A 57 2.30 2.34 12.48
CA HIS A 57 2.28 1.15 13.31
C HIS A 57 3.33 1.27 14.40
N ASP A 58 2.89 1.39 15.65
CA ASP A 58 3.74 1.28 16.83
C ASP A 58 3.66 -0.12 17.40
N PHE A 59 4.80 -0.70 17.75
CA PHE A 59 4.86 -2.00 18.41
C PHE A 59 6.12 -2.13 19.26
N SER A 60 6.06 -2.96 20.29
CA SER A 60 7.21 -3.31 21.11
C SER A 60 7.59 -4.77 20.88
N TYR A 61 8.89 -5.05 20.74
CA TYR A 61 9.40 -6.41 20.57
C TYR A 61 10.73 -6.57 21.31
N GLN A 62 10.82 -7.60 22.15
CA GLN A 62 12.01 -7.89 22.99
C GLN A 62 12.53 -6.66 23.76
N GLY A 63 11.62 -5.86 24.33
CA GLY A 63 11.99 -4.66 25.12
C GLY A 63 12.40 -3.43 24.29
N ASN A 64 12.43 -3.52 22.96
CA ASN A 64 12.64 -2.38 22.08
C ASN A 64 11.31 -1.82 21.57
N THR A 65 11.23 -0.50 21.43
CA THR A 65 10.09 0.18 20.78
C THR A 65 10.42 0.41 19.32
N TYR A 66 9.52 -0.04 18.45
CA TYR A 66 9.62 0.10 17.00
C TYR A 66 8.43 0.86 16.45
N ALA A 67 8.66 1.57 15.35
CA ALA A 67 7.59 2.15 14.56
C ALA A 67 7.82 1.91 13.07
N VAL A 68 6.74 1.64 12.34
CA VAL A 68 6.72 1.56 10.88
C VAL A 68 5.75 2.60 10.36
N LYS A 69 6.22 3.43 9.43
CA LYS A 69 5.42 4.42 8.74
C LYS A 69 5.32 4.08 7.27
N PHE A 70 4.11 4.07 6.73
CA PHE A 70 3.91 4.05 5.29
C PHE A 70 3.44 5.42 4.82
N GLU A 71 4.04 5.92 3.74
CA GLU A 71 3.70 7.20 3.13
C GLU A 71 3.60 7.06 1.61
N MET A 72 2.41 7.34 1.09
CA MET A 72 2.13 7.36 -0.35
C MET A 72 2.71 8.65 -0.94
N GLN A 73 3.85 8.52 -1.59
CA GLN A 73 4.56 9.62 -2.24
C GLN A 73 3.90 10.01 -3.57
N ASN A 74 3.34 9.02 -4.29
CA ASN A 74 2.61 9.28 -5.53
C ASN A 74 1.50 8.24 -5.73
N ILE A 75 0.25 8.69 -5.71
CA ILE A 75 -0.94 7.85 -5.84
C ILE A 75 -1.08 7.32 -7.27
N LEU A 76 -0.68 8.11 -8.26
CA LEU A 76 -0.82 7.77 -9.68
C LEU A 76 0.12 6.64 -10.09
N THR A 77 1.37 6.66 -9.59
CA THR A 77 2.34 5.57 -9.82
C THR A 77 2.22 4.46 -8.79
N GLY A 78 1.51 4.70 -7.68
CA GLY A 78 1.53 3.82 -6.52
C GLY A 78 2.94 3.73 -5.93
N LYS A 79 3.60 4.88 -5.77
CA LYS A 79 4.91 4.97 -5.11
C LYS A 79 4.68 5.11 -3.61
N LEU A 80 4.97 4.05 -2.88
CA LEU A 80 4.87 3.99 -1.43
C LEU A 80 6.26 3.94 -0.81
N GLU A 81 6.46 4.75 0.21
CA GLU A 81 7.63 4.74 1.06
C GLU A 81 7.31 4.07 2.40
N CYS A 82 8.22 3.21 2.85
CA CYS A 82 8.15 2.57 4.15
C CYS A 82 9.38 2.97 4.96
N SER A 83 9.14 3.60 6.11
CA SER A 83 10.16 4.09 7.02
C SER A 83 10.10 3.32 8.33
N PHE A 84 11.23 2.73 8.73
CA PHE A 84 11.38 1.90 9.91
C PHE A 84 12.18 2.64 10.99
N TYR A 85 11.62 2.70 12.19
CA TYR A 85 12.14 3.41 13.34
C TYR A 85 12.37 2.46 14.51
N LYS A 86 13.41 2.73 15.30
CA LYS A 86 13.72 2.08 16.57
C LYS A 86 14.01 3.16 17.60
N ALA A 87 13.30 3.14 18.73
CA ALA A 87 13.39 4.17 19.77
C ALA A 87 13.32 5.60 19.17
N ASP A 88 12.31 5.83 18.33
CA ASP A 88 12.04 7.09 17.61
C ASP A 88 13.12 7.57 16.62
N LYS A 89 14.18 6.79 16.41
CA LYS A 89 15.21 7.09 15.41
C LYS A 89 14.94 6.32 14.13
N LEU A 90 15.03 7.02 12.99
CA LEU A 90 14.94 6.40 11.67
C LEU A 90 16.13 5.47 11.48
N VAL A 91 15.85 4.18 11.31
CA VAL A 91 16.86 3.15 11.06
C VAL A 91 17.06 2.98 9.56
N LYS A 92 15.95 2.85 8.82
CA LYS A 92 15.99 2.61 7.38
C LYS A 92 14.71 3.07 6.70
N GLN A 93 14.83 3.42 5.44
CA GLN A 93 13.74 3.83 4.57
C GLN A 93 13.87 3.10 3.24
N SER A 94 12.74 2.67 2.69
CA SER A 94 12.70 1.96 1.41
C SER A 94 11.45 2.36 0.65
N THR A 95 11.55 2.41 -0.67
CA THR A 95 10.46 2.83 -1.54
C THR A 95 10.17 1.76 -2.57
N GLN A 96 8.89 1.53 -2.85
CA GLN A 96 8.43 0.63 -3.90
C GLN A 96 7.34 1.30 -4.73
N THR A 97 7.39 1.08 -6.04
CA THR A 97 6.35 1.48 -6.99
C THR A 97 5.62 0.23 -7.44
N SER A 98 4.29 0.20 -7.32
CA SER A 98 3.49 -0.98 -7.68
C SER A 98 2.80 -0.94 -9.05
N LEU A 99 2.55 0.25 -9.63
CA LEU A 99 1.91 0.34 -10.95
C LEU A 99 2.94 0.50 -12.05
N THR A 100 3.55 1.68 -12.15
CA THR A 100 4.56 2.02 -13.14
C THR A 100 5.16 3.39 -12.83
N ASP A 101 6.46 3.55 -13.04
CA ASP A 101 7.13 4.85 -12.96
C ASP A 101 7.18 5.57 -14.33
N ASN A 102 6.60 4.97 -15.39
CA ASN A 102 6.61 5.56 -16.73
C ASN A 102 5.48 6.58 -16.91
N PRO A 103 5.78 7.89 -17.09
CA PRO A 103 4.78 8.94 -17.17
C PRO A 103 3.80 8.77 -18.36
N LYS A 104 4.24 8.17 -19.47
CA LYS A 104 3.37 7.91 -20.62
C LYS A 104 2.32 6.84 -20.32
N GLN A 105 2.69 5.80 -19.56
CA GLN A 105 1.74 4.76 -19.14
C GLN A 105 0.77 5.30 -18.10
N VAL A 106 1.24 6.09 -17.13
CA VAL A 106 0.37 6.78 -16.16
C VAL A 106 -0.65 7.66 -16.88
N ALA A 107 -0.20 8.47 -17.85
CA ALA A 107 -1.07 9.31 -18.66
C ALA A 107 -2.08 8.48 -19.47
N LEU A 108 -1.65 7.38 -20.09
CA LEU A 108 -2.51 6.49 -20.87
C LEU A 108 -3.60 5.84 -20.02
N VAL A 109 -3.24 5.31 -18.84
CA VAL A 109 -4.20 4.71 -17.90
C VAL A 109 -5.18 5.76 -17.39
N THR A 110 -4.68 6.95 -17.02
CA THR A 110 -5.51 8.04 -16.52
C THR A 110 -6.51 8.51 -17.59
N LEU A 111 -6.06 8.66 -18.83
CA LEU A 111 -6.91 9.01 -19.96
C LEU A 111 -7.95 7.92 -20.25
N GLY A 112 -7.55 6.64 -20.18
CA GLY A 112 -8.47 5.51 -20.32
C GLY A 112 -9.57 5.52 -19.26
N CYS A 113 -9.23 5.77 -17.99
CA CYS A 113 -10.22 5.92 -16.91
C CYS A 113 -11.16 7.11 -17.16
N PHE A 114 -10.65 8.24 -17.64
CA PHE A 114 -11.46 9.41 -17.93
C PHE A 114 -12.47 9.14 -19.06
N ILE A 115 -12.01 8.54 -20.17
CA ILE A 115 -12.87 8.19 -21.30
C ILE A 115 -13.91 7.14 -20.88
N GLY A 116 -13.50 6.09 -20.16
CA GLY A 116 -14.42 5.08 -19.64
C GLY A 116 -15.47 5.66 -18.69
N GLY A 117 -15.08 6.58 -17.82
CA GLY A 117 -15.99 7.33 -16.94
C GLY A 117 -16.98 8.19 -17.72
N ALA A 118 -16.54 8.89 -18.76
CA ALA A 118 -17.40 9.72 -19.60
C ALA A 118 -18.43 8.89 -20.38
N ILE A 119 -18.00 7.77 -20.99
CA ILE A 119 -18.89 6.87 -21.74
C ILE A 119 -19.92 6.24 -20.81
N SER A 120 -19.49 5.72 -19.66
CA SER A 120 -20.41 5.11 -18.68
C SER A 120 -21.40 6.13 -18.11
N GLY A 121 -20.95 7.35 -17.79
CA GLY A 121 -21.81 8.42 -17.33
C GLY A 121 -22.87 8.81 -18.37
N TYR A 122 -22.48 8.96 -19.64
CA TYR A 122 -23.42 9.23 -20.73
C TYR A 122 -24.45 8.12 -20.91
N ALA A 123 -24.02 6.85 -20.90
CA ALA A 123 -24.90 5.70 -21.01
C ALA A 123 -25.93 5.61 -19.87
N VAL A 124 -25.54 5.99 -18.64
CA VAL A 124 -26.47 6.05 -17.51
C VAL A 124 -27.53 7.12 -17.73
N VAL A 125 -27.15 8.32 -18.21
CA VAL A 125 -28.12 9.40 -18.48
C VAL A 125 -29.12 8.99 -19.57
N THR A 126 -28.64 8.47 -20.69
CA THR A 126 -29.52 8.07 -21.81
C THR A 126 -30.44 6.90 -21.47
N PHE A 127 -30.02 6.00 -20.57
CA PHE A 127 -30.87 4.91 -20.10
C PHE A 127 -31.98 5.38 -19.14
N ILE A 128 -31.73 6.43 -18.34
CA ILE A 128 -32.69 6.96 -17.37
C ILE A 128 -33.65 7.98 -18.01
N GLU A 129 -33.23 8.68 -19.06
CA GLU A 129 -34.06 9.66 -19.79
C GLU A 129 -35.49 9.19 -20.11
N PRO A 130 -35.73 7.98 -20.65
CA PRO A 130 -37.08 7.47 -20.93
C PRO A 130 -37.97 7.28 -19.70
N PHE A 131 -37.38 7.06 -18.51
CA PHE A 131 -38.12 6.87 -17.26
C PHE A 131 -38.42 8.21 -16.55
N LEU A 132 -37.71 9.28 -16.89
CA LEU A 132 -37.91 10.63 -16.34
C LEU A 132 -39.01 11.43 -17.05
N GLY A 133 -39.72 10.83 -18.02
CA GLY A 133 -40.92 11.41 -18.61
C GLY A 133 -40.67 12.59 -19.54
N LYS A 134 -39.50 12.63 -20.19
CA LYS A 134 -39.25 13.47 -21.38
C LYS A 134 -39.25 12.63 -22.64
#